data_AF-A0A8H9WL59-F1
#
_entry.id   AF-A0A8H9WL59-F1
#
_cell.length_a   1.000
_cell.length_b   1.000
_cell.length_c   1.000
_cell.angle_alpha   90.00
_cell.angle_beta   90.00
_cell.angle_gamma   90.00
#
_symmetry.space_group_name_H-M   'P 1'
#
loop_
_entity.id
_entity.type
_entity.pdbx_description
1 polymer ?
#
loop_
_entity_poly.entity_id
_entity_poly.type
_entity_poly.pdbx_seq_one_letter_code
_entity_poly.pdbx_strand_id
1 'polypeptide(L)'
;MAASQQAVSAQTSFTLDRGEAVPAVVGDPSYFLIIAGLSWSAKDVGKLTGEAPNAFLMGGGMGGAITMALGLALAQPERAVLAVFGDGECLMNVGSLSTVGFMQPKNLSMLCVDNGTYGETGNQLTHTARNADLEIIAQGCGIASTLTVHSEAQYAAATALLREDGAPRFVLLRVNDDPPPTYGRNFDAVERKQLFRRHLLS
;
A
#
# COMPACT_ATOMS: atom_id res chain seq x y z
N MET A 1 -10.15 1.80 31.60
CA MET A 1 -9.55 3.05 31.09
C MET A 1 -8.05 2.92 30.80
N ALA A 2 -7.24 2.29 31.67
CA ALA A 2 -5.80 2.09 31.37
C ALA A 2 -5.54 1.12 30.20
N ALA A 3 -6.22 -0.03 30.15
CA ALA A 3 -6.09 -1.00 29.05
C ALA A 3 -6.56 -0.46 27.68
N SER A 4 -7.59 0.40 27.67
CA SER A 4 -8.07 1.08 26.47
C SER A 4 -7.12 2.19 25.99
N GLN A 5 -6.40 2.84 26.90
CA GLN A 5 -5.37 3.84 26.54
C GLN A 5 -4.08 3.19 26.04
N GLN A 6 -3.67 2.04 26.58
CA GLN A 6 -2.53 1.26 26.09
C GLN A 6 -2.78 0.63 24.70
N ALA A 7 -4.00 0.15 24.44
CA ALA A 7 -4.38 -0.34 23.11
C ALA A 7 -4.38 0.80 22.06
N VAL A 8 -4.93 1.97 22.42
CA VAL A 8 -4.93 3.16 21.55
C VAL A 8 -3.51 3.72 21.35
N SER A 9 -2.62 3.64 22.35
CA SER A 9 -1.22 4.08 22.19
C SER A 9 -0.37 3.11 21.35
N ALA A 10 -0.68 1.80 21.37
CA ALA A 10 -0.02 0.83 20.50
C ALA A 10 -0.47 0.96 19.03
N GLN A 11 -1.74 1.31 18.79
CA GLN A 11 -2.31 1.56 17.46
C GLN A 11 -1.85 2.86 16.79
N THR A 12 -1.18 3.76 17.52
CA THR A 12 -0.75 5.10 17.05
C THR A 12 0.77 5.27 17.00
N SER A 13 1.53 4.17 17.13
CA SER A 13 2.99 4.21 17.07
C SER A 13 3.50 4.33 15.62
N PHE A 14 3.92 5.53 15.25
CA PHE A 14 4.57 5.85 13.96
C PHE A 14 6.09 5.82 14.10
N THR A 15 6.65 4.66 14.40
CA THR A 15 8.08 4.54 14.79
C THR A 15 8.95 3.82 13.78
N LEU A 16 8.38 3.07 12.85
CA LEU A 16 9.14 2.29 11.87
C LEU A 16 9.68 3.20 10.77
N ASP A 17 10.95 3.03 10.40
CA ASP A 17 11.49 3.68 9.21
C ASP A 17 10.90 3.05 7.95
N ARG A 18 10.30 3.87 7.09
CA ARG A 18 9.65 3.38 5.88
C ARG A 18 10.60 2.78 4.85
N GLY A 19 11.84 3.27 4.80
CA GLY A 19 12.88 2.79 3.90
C GLY A 19 13.34 1.37 4.24
N GLU A 20 13.18 0.95 5.50
CA GLU A 20 13.41 -0.41 5.96
C GLU A 20 12.13 -1.25 5.97
N ALA A 21 11.03 -0.68 6.46
CA ALA A 21 9.77 -1.38 6.67
C ALA A 21 9.10 -1.81 5.36
N VAL A 22 9.08 -0.94 4.33
CA VAL A 22 8.43 -1.27 3.05
C VAL A 22 9.15 -2.44 2.37
N PRO A 23 10.49 -2.45 2.20
CA PRO A 23 11.19 -3.62 1.67
C PRO A 23 10.98 -4.89 2.50
N ALA A 24 11.00 -4.79 3.83
CA ALA A 24 10.82 -5.95 4.71
C ALA A 24 9.44 -6.60 4.57
N VAL A 25 8.38 -5.79 4.51
CA VAL A 25 6.99 -6.25 4.36
C VAL A 25 6.70 -6.71 2.93
N VAL A 26 7.19 -6.00 1.91
CA VAL A 26 6.98 -6.42 0.51
C VAL A 26 7.75 -7.70 0.22
N GLY A 27 8.95 -7.89 0.76
CA GLY A 27 9.83 -9.01 0.45
C GLY A 27 10.32 -8.96 -0.99
N ASP A 28 10.36 -10.09 -1.70
CA ASP A 28 10.69 -10.13 -3.13
C ASP A 28 9.60 -9.40 -3.95
N PRO A 29 9.90 -8.24 -4.55
CA PRO A 29 8.92 -7.47 -5.31
C PRO A 29 8.62 -8.08 -6.67
N SER A 30 9.45 -9.01 -7.19
CA SER A 30 9.25 -9.64 -8.50
C SER A 30 8.06 -10.60 -8.54
N TYR A 31 7.60 -11.05 -7.36
CA TYR A 31 6.40 -11.87 -7.20
C TYR A 31 5.12 -11.13 -7.63
N PHE A 32 5.11 -9.79 -7.54
CA PHE A 32 3.91 -8.98 -7.78
C PHE A 32 3.96 -8.22 -9.10
N LEU A 33 2.79 -8.00 -9.69
CA LEU A 33 2.50 -6.81 -10.48
C LEU A 33 2.15 -5.66 -9.52
N ILE A 34 2.97 -4.61 -9.49
CA ILE A 34 2.86 -3.55 -8.49
C ILE A 34 2.25 -2.28 -9.10
N ILE A 35 1.20 -1.78 -8.46
CA ILE A 35 0.64 -0.45 -8.68
C ILE A 35 0.99 0.42 -7.47
N ALA A 36 1.81 1.45 -7.67
CA ALA A 36 2.13 2.39 -6.60
C ALA A 36 1.36 3.70 -6.77
N GLY A 37 0.71 4.15 -5.71
CA GLY A 37 0.11 5.48 -5.58
C GLY A 37 1.14 6.59 -5.73
N LEU A 38 0.67 7.83 -5.86
CA LEU A 38 1.55 8.95 -6.19
C LEU A 38 2.49 9.35 -5.02
N SER A 39 3.41 10.28 -5.30
CA SER A 39 4.29 10.88 -4.29
C SER A 39 5.11 9.82 -3.50
N TRP A 40 4.87 9.69 -2.20
CA TRP A 40 5.70 8.98 -1.24
C TRP A 40 5.67 7.47 -1.47
N SER A 41 4.52 6.87 -1.79
CA SER A 41 4.42 5.42 -2.09
C SER A 41 5.09 5.06 -3.42
N ALA A 42 4.94 5.91 -4.45
CA ALA A 42 5.70 5.77 -5.70
C ALA A 42 7.21 5.85 -5.46
N LYS A 43 7.64 6.64 -4.47
CA LYS A 43 9.07 6.72 -4.13
C LYS A 43 9.58 5.47 -3.44
N ASP A 44 8.83 4.92 -2.48
CA ASP A 44 9.18 3.66 -1.82
C ASP A 44 9.32 2.51 -2.83
N VAL A 45 8.30 2.33 -3.68
CA VAL A 45 8.28 1.25 -4.66
C VAL A 45 9.36 1.47 -5.73
N GLY A 46 9.57 2.70 -6.18
CA GLY A 46 10.61 3.00 -7.17
C GLY A 46 12.01 2.70 -6.63
N LYS A 47 12.29 3.05 -5.36
CA LYS A 47 13.54 2.67 -4.69
C LYS A 47 13.67 1.15 -4.54
N LEU A 48 12.63 0.47 -4.07
CA LEU A 48 12.61 -0.97 -3.83
C LEU A 48 12.84 -1.77 -5.12
N THR A 49 12.26 -1.32 -6.23
CA THR A 49 12.24 -2.07 -7.48
C THR A 49 13.31 -1.64 -8.48
N GLY A 50 13.99 -0.50 -8.23
CA GLY A 50 14.80 0.14 -9.27
C GLY A 50 13.97 0.52 -10.50
N GLU A 51 12.69 0.83 -10.30
CA GLU A 51 11.69 1.04 -11.35
C GLU A 51 11.55 -0.13 -12.34
N ALA A 52 11.63 -1.37 -11.85
CA ALA A 52 11.46 -2.56 -12.68
C ALA A 52 10.14 -2.56 -13.49
N PRO A 53 10.08 -3.26 -14.63
CA PRO A 53 8.90 -3.26 -15.51
C PRO A 53 7.62 -3.82 -14.88
N ASN A 54 7.71 -4.59 -13.80
CA ASN A 54 6.55 -5.07 -13.05
C ASN A 54 5.96 -4.03 -12.09
N ALA A 55 6.52 -2.80 -12.01
CA ALA A 55 6.04 -1.73 -11.16
C ALA A 55 5.60 -0.49 -11.96
N PHE A 56 4.33 -0.13 -11.80
CA PHE A 56 3.76 1.10 -12.35
C PHE A 56 3.63 2.15 -11.25
N LEU A 57 4.42 3.23 -11.36
CA LEU A 57 4.49 4.30 -10.38
C LEU A 57 3.63 5.48 -10.84
N MET A 58 2.50 5.73 -10.18
CA MET A 58 1.58 6.80 -10.57
C MET A 58 2.22 8.17 -10.40
N GLY A 59 2.17 9.01 -11.44
CA GLY A 59 2.68 10.39 -11.40
C GLY A 59 1.70 11.39 -10.77
N GLY A 60 0.43 10.99 -10.61
CA GLY A 60 -0.65 11.80 -10.06
C GLY A 60 -1.95 10.99 -9.99
N GLY A 61 -3.04 11.63 -9.55
CA GLY A 61 -4.35 10.98 -9.37
C GLY A 61 -4.49 10.26 -8.02
N MET A 62 -4.59 11.04 -6.94
CA MET A 62 -4.75 10.49 -5.59
C MET A 62 -6.06 9.71 -5.48
N GLY A 63 -6.00 8.56 -4.81
CA GLY A 63 -7.13 7.63 -4.66
C GLY A 63 -7.25 6.63 -5.83
N GLY A 64 -6.27 6.59 -6.73
CA GLY A 64 -6.30 5.77 -7.94
C GLY A 64 -5.63 4.41 -7.80
N ALA A 65 -4.70 4.22 -6.86
CA ALA A 65 -3.92 2.99 -6.78
C ALA A 65 -4.78 1.74 -6.56
N ILE A 66 -5.71 1.79 -5.61
CA ILE A 66 -6.60 0.65 -5.27
C ILE A 66 -7.46 0.26 -6.46
N THR A 67 -8.10 1.23 -7.12
CA THR A 67 -9.01 0.96 -8.26
C THR A 67 -8.27 0.43 -9.47
N MET A 68 -7.07 0.97 -9.77
CA MET A 68 -6.26 0.49 -10.88
C MET A 68 -5.70 -0.92 -10.61
N ALA A 69 -5.28 -1.20 -9.38
CA ALA A 69 -4.84 -2.53 -8.96
C ALA A 69 -5.99 -3.55 -9.00
N LEU A 70 -7.21 -3.17 -8.58
CA LEU A 70 -8.40 -4.00 -8.71
C LEU A 70 -8.69 -4.36 -10.17
N GLY A 71 -8.68 -3.37 -11.07
CA GLY A 71 -8.87 -3.62 -12.51
C GLY A 71 -7.81 -4.57 -13.07
N LEU A 72 -6.55 -4.40 -12.66
CA LEU A 72 -5.47 -5.29 -13.06
C LEU A 72 -5.64 -6.71 -12.53
N ALA A 73 -6.02 -6.86 -11.26
CA ALA A 73 -6.25 -8.16 -10.62
C ALA A 73 -7.37 -8.94 -11.32
N LEU A 74 -8.46 -8.26 -11.66
CA LEU A 74 -9.58 -8.84 -12.42
C LEU A 74 -9.19 -9.20 -13.86
N ALA A 75 -8.33 -8.41 -14.50
CA ALA A 75 -7.85 -8.67 -15.86
C ALA A 75 -6.75 -9.76 -15.92
N GLN A 76 -6.10 -10.07 -14.80
CA GLN A 76 -4.96 -10.99 -14.70
C GLN A 76 -5.12 -11.92 -13.49
N PRO A 77 -6.16 -12.78 -13.48
CA PRO A 77 -6.52 -13.57 -12.30
C PRO A 77 -5.40 -14.50 -11.79
N GLU A 78 -4.49 -14.91 -12.67
CA GLU A 78 -3.38 -15.83 -12.37
C GLU A 78 -2.10 -15.12 -11.87
N ARG A 79 -2.08 -13.79 -11.83
CA ARG A 79 -0.90 -13.01 -11.42
C ARG A 79 -1.17 -12.30 -10.10
N ALA A 80 -0.26 -12.40 -9.14
CA ALA A 80 -0.37 -11.64 -7.89
C ALA A 80 -0.23 -10.14 -8.16
N VAL A 81 -1.16 -9.34 -7.65
CA VAL A 81 -1.17 -7.88 -7.77
C VAL A 81 -0.99 -7.25 -6.39
N LEU A 82 -0.16 -6.22 -6.32
CA LEU A 82 0.06 -5.43 -5.10
C LEU A 82 -0.22 -3.95 -5.37
N ALA A 83 -1.18 -3.38 -4.65
CA ALA A 83 -1.35 -1.93 -4.55
C ALA A 83 -0.51 -1.42 -3.38
N VAL A 84 0.34 -0.42 -3.59
CA VAL A 84 1.08 0.28 -2.52
C VAL A 84 0.70 1.75 -2.53
N PHE A 85 0.13 2.26 -1.44
CA PHE A 85 -0.42 3.62 -1.38
C PHE A 85 -0.33 4.20 0.03
N GLY A 86 -0.50 5.52 0.16
CA GLY A 86 -0.51 6.21 1.44
C GLY A 86 -1.88 6.20 2.11
N ASP A 87 -1.91 6.42 3.42
CA ASP A 87 -3.14 6.61 4.21
C ASP A 87 -3.98 7.79 3.70
N GLY A 88 -3.36 8.92 3.37
CA GLY A 88 -4.04 10.06 2.76
C GLY A 88 -4.70 9.73 1.42
N GLU A 89 -4.04 8.90 0.60
CA GLU A 89 -4.61 8.41 -0.66
C GLU A 89 -5.79 7.46 -0.43
N CYS A 90 -5.68 6.55 0.55
CA CYS A 90 -6.77 5.66 0.93
C CYS A 90 -8.01 6.46 1.39
N LEU A 91 -7.81 7.47 2.25
CA LEU A 91 -8.88 8.32 2.77
C LEU A 91 -9.59 9.11 1.67
N MET A 92 -8.89 9.53 0.62
CA MET A 92 -9.51 10.23 -0.51
C MET A 92 -10.46 9.35 -1.33
N ASN A 93 -10.24 8.04 -1.38
CA ASN A 93 -11.11 7.12 -2.11
C ASN A 93 -11.39 5.83 -1.31
N VAL A 94 -11.88 6.00 -0.08
CA VAL A 94 -12.17 4.88 0.82
C VAL A 94 -13.23 3.93 0.27
N GLY A 95 -14.17 4.43 -0.55
CA GLY A 95 -15.22 3.62 -1.19
C GLY A 95 -14.68 2.55 -2.16
N SER A 96 -13.43 2.70 -2.62
CA SER A 96 -12.75 1.65 -3.40
C SER A 96 -12.56 0.36 -2.61
N LEU A 97 -12.37 0.42 -1.27
CA LEU A 97 -12.29 -0.76 -0.40
C LEU A 97 -13.61 -1.53 -0.41
N SER A 98 -14.76 -0.84 -0.40
CA SER A 98 -16.08 -1.48 -0.50
C SER A 98 -16.26 -2.18 -1.84
N THR A 99 -15.71 -1.62 -2.92
CA THR A 99 -15.76 -2.27 -4.24
C THR A 99 -14.86 -3.51 -4.26
N VAL A 100 -13.65 -3.44 -3.69
CA VAL A 100 -12.77 -4.62 -3.55
C VAL A 100 -13.45 -5.71 -2.71
N GLY A 101 -14.02 -5.35 -1.57
CA GLY A 101 -14.74 -6.28 -0.70
C GLY A 101 -16.02 -6.85 -1.33
N PHE A 102 -16.64 -6.16 -2.29
CA PHE A 102 -17.72 -6.73 -3.09
C PHE A 102 -17.21 -7.71 -4.17
N MET A 103 -16.12 -7.35 -4.87
CA MET A 103 -15.60 -8.13 -5.99
C MET A 103 -14.77 -9.35 -5.58
N GLN A 104 -14.15 -9.33 -4.40
CA GLN A 104 -13.35 -10.42 -3.82
C GLN A 104 -12.27 -11.03 -4.77
N PRO A 105 -11.39 -10.22 -5.40
CA PRO A 105 -10.29 -10.75 -6.19
C PRO A 105 -9.32 -11.56 -5.32
N LYS A 106 -9.04 -12.81 -5.69
CA LYS A 106 -8.19 -13.74 -4.91
C LYS A 106 -6.71 -13.34 -4.89
N ASN A 107 -6.27 -12.61 -5.91
CA ASN A 107 -4.88 -12.28 -6.21
C ASN A 107 -4.48 -10.84 -5.84
N LEU A 108 -5.35 -10.05 -5.18
CA LEU A 108 -5.07 -8.65 -4.85
C LEU A 108 -4.60 -8.44 -3.40
N SER A 109 -3.41 -7.88 -3.26
CA SER A 109 -2.86 -7.34 -2.01
C SER A 109 -2.91 -5.83 -2.01
N MET A 110 -3.13 -5.24 -0.83
CA MET A 110 -3.04 -3.81 -0.59
C MET A 110 -2.10 -3.56 0.58
N LEU A 111 -1.09 -2.72 0.37
CA LEU A 111 -0.18 -2.22 1.39
C LEU A 111 -0.39 -0.71 1.53
N CYS A 112 -1.03 -0.32 2.62
CA CYS A 112 -1.21 1.08 3.01
C CYS A 112 -0.04 1.50 3.88
N VAL A 113 0.85 2.36 3.37
CA VAL A 113 1.97 2.95 4.12
C VAL A 113 1.45 4.21 4.81
N ASP A 114 1.25 4.12 6.11
CA ASP A 114 0.57 5.13 6.91
C ASP A 114 1.56 5.82 7.85
N ASN A 115 1.84 7.09 7.54
CA ASN A 115 2.67 7.99 8.32
C ASN A 115 1.85 9.06 9.06
N GLY A 116 0.52 8.97 9.01
CA GLY A 116 -0.39 9.94 9.62
C GLY A 116 -0.34 11.35 9.03
N THR A 117 0.33 11.58 7.89
CA THR A 117 0.48 12.93 7.32
C THR A 117 0.42 12.97 5.79
N TYR A 118 -0.06 14.09 5.25
CA TYR A 118 0.07 14.38 3.82
C TYR A 118 1.50 14.87 3.50
N GLY A 119 2.42 13.91 3.34
CA GLY A 119 3.86 14.14 3.16
C GLY A 119 4.27 15.09 2.02
N GLU A 120 3.45 15.17 0.96
CA GLU A 120 3.74 16.01 -0.21
C GLU A 120 3.28 17.47 -0.04
N THR A 121 2.24 17.71 0.76
CA THR A 121 1.55 19.02 0.81
C THR A 121 1.91 19.88 2.01
N GLY A 122 2.92 19.46 2.80
CA GLY A 122 3.38 20.17 3.99
C GLY A 122 3.05 19.47 5.32
N ASN A 123 2.97 18.13 5.33
CA ASN A 123 2.84 17.30 6.53
C ASN A 123 1.60 17.62 7.40
N GLN A 124 0.49 18.00 6.79
CA GLN A 124 -0.78 18.12 7.52
C GLN A 124 -1.19 16.74 8.02
N LEU A 125 -1.65 16.65 9.27
CA LEU A 125 -2.15 15.39 9.82
C LEU A 125 -3.30 14.85 8.97
N THR A 126 -3.25 13.56 8.67
CA THR A 126 -4.41 12.84 8.14
C THR A 126 -5.33 12.42 9.28
N HIS A 127 -6.47 11.81 8.92
CA HIS A 127 -7.40 11.29 9.92
C HIS A 127 -6.84 10.08 10.68
N THR A 128 -5.84 9.37 10.14
CA THR A 128 -5.25 8.19 10.77
C THR A 128 -4.31 8.53 11.92
N ALA A 129 -3.83 9.77 11.98
CA ALA A 129 -3.08 10.30 13.13
C ALA A 129 -3.98 10.54 14.36
N ARG A 130 -5.31 10.45 14.22
CA ARG A 130 -6.25 10.77 15.31
C ARG A 130 -7.32 9.73 15.56
N ASN A 131 -8.12 9.36 14.56
CA ASN A 131 -9.34 8.58 14.79
C ASN A 131 -9.70 7.58 13.70
N ALA A 132 -9.17 7.70 12.48
CA ALA A 132 -9.46 6.75 11.42
C ALA A 132 -8.56 5.51 11.57
N ASP A 133 -9.16 4.35 11.71
CA ASP A 133 -8.47 3.06 11.64
C ASP A 133 -8.77 2.41 10.29
N LEU A 134 -7.78 2.44 9.39
CA LEU A 134 -7.94 1.93 8.03
C LEU A 134 -8.03 0.40 7.98
N GLU A 135 -7.50 -0.32 8.96
CA GLU A 135 -7.68 -1.77 9.05
C GLU A 135 -9.14 -2.09 9.39
N ILE A 136 -9.70 -1.43 10.41
CA ILE A 136 -11.11 -1.62 10.80
C ILE A 136 -12.04 -1.22 9.65
N ILE A 137 -11.72 -0.14 8.93
CA ILE A 137 -12.50 0.27 7.74
C ILE A 137 -12.43 -0.80 6.64
N ALA A 138 -11.25 -1.36 6.36
CA ALA A 138 -11.10 -2.44 5.37
C ALA A 138 -11.91 -3.69 5.76
N GLN A 139 -11.87 -4.09 7.03
CA GLN A 139 -12.70 -5.16 7.59
C GLN A 139 -14.19 -4.87 7.42
N GLY A 140 -14.62 -3.65 7.76
CA GLY A 140 -16.00 -3.18 7.59
C GLY A 140 -16.47 -3.16 6.13
N CYS A 141 -15.54 -3.06 5.18
CA CYS A 141 -15.79 -3.16 3.75
C CYS A 141 -15.85 -4.61 3.22
N GLY A 142 -15.65 -5.63 4.08
CA GLY A 142 -15.71 -7.04 3.70
C GLY A 142 -14.35 -7.67 3.33
N ILE A 143 -13.23 -7.01 3.66
CA ILE A 143 -11.88 -7.56 3.48
C ILE A 143 -11.47 -8.22 4.80
N ALA A 144 -11.55 -9.56 4.89
CA ALA A 144 -11.32 -10.28 6.13
C ALA A 144 -9.83 -10.46 6.48
N SER A 145 -8.97 -10.64 5.46
CA SER A 145 -7.53 -10.83 5.66
C SER A 145 -6.84 -9.48 5.83
N THR A 146 -6.70 -9.03 7.08
CA THR A 146 -6.05 -7.76 7.41
C THR A 146 -4.97 -7.88 8.47
N LEU A 147 -4.01 -6.95 8.47
CA LEU A 147 -3.02 -6.81 9.54
C LEU A 147 -2.51 -5.36 9.65
N THR A 148 -2.55 -4.78 10.85
CA THR A 148 -1.75 -3.59 11.19
C THR A 148 -0.36 -3.96 11.69
N VAL A 149 0.67 -3.41 11.03
CA VAL A 149 2.09 -3.53 11.37
C VAL A 149 2.56 -2.25 12.05
N HIS A 150 3.04 -2.36 13.28
CA HIS A 150 3.60 -1.25 14.07
C HIS A 150 4.94 -1.61 14.73
N SER A 151 5.44 -2.82 14.51
CA SER A 151 6.75 -3.30 14.98
C SER A 151 7.40 -4.24 13.98
N GLU A 152 8.73 -4.30 13.98
CA GLU A 152 9.51 -5.19 13.09
C GLU A 152 9.17 -6.68 13.28
N ALA A 153 8.77 -7.09 14.49
CA ALA A 153 8.38 -8.45 14.81
C ALA A 153 7.18 -8.95 13.96
N GLN A 154 6.40 -8.03 13.37
CA GLN A 154 5.23 -8.34 12.56
C GLN A 154 5.54 -8.42 11.05
N TYR A 155 6.76 -8.10 10.61
CA TYR A 155 7.11 -8.08 9.19
C TYR A 155 6.90 -9.44 8.53
N ALA A 156 7.39 -10.52 9.14
CA ALA A 156 7.23 -11.86 8.58
C ALA A 156 5.74 -12.25 8.38
N ALA A 157 4.89 -11.88 9.34
CA ALA A 157 3.45 -12.13 9.24
C ALA A 157 2.80 -11.30 8.13
N ALA A 158 3.19 -10.03 7.98
CA ALA A 158 2.70 -9.17 6.91
C ALA A 158 3.13 -9.66 5.52
N THR A 159 4.40 -10.05 5.38
CA THR A 159 4.97 -10.62 4.15
C THR A 159 4.25 -11.90 3.73
N ALA A 160 3.88 -12.76 4.70
CA ALA A 160 3.08 -13.96 4.48
C ALA A 160 1.65 -13.62 4.07
N LEU A 161 0.97 -12.72 4.81
CA LEU A 161 -0.40 -12.30 4.50
C LEU A 161 -0.51 -11.68 3.10
N LEU A 162 0.47 -10.88 2.67
CA LEU A 162 0.48 -10.32 1.31
C LEU A 162 0.59 -11.38 0.19
N ARG A 163 0.94 -12.62 0.52
CA ARG A 163 1.11 -13.76 -0.41
C ARG A 163 0.07 -14.86 -0.21
N GLU A 164 -0.86 -14.69 0.73
CA GLU A 164 -1.99 -15.60 0.85
C GLU A 164 -2.86 -15.51 -0.41
N ASP A 165 -3.41 -16.66 -0.81
CA ASP A 165 -4.34 -16.76 -1.94
C ASP A 165 -5.78 -16.94 -1.42
N GLY A 166 -6.75 -16.63 -2.27
CA GLY A 166 -8.16 -16.94 -2.04
C GLY A 166 -9.03 -15.76 -1.61
N ALA A 167 -8.45 -14.61 -1.26
CA ALA A 167 -9.18 -13.40 -0.87
C ALA A 167 -8.32 -12.13 -1.05
N PRO A 168 -8.94 -10.94 -1.14
CA PRO A 168 -8.20 -9.68 -1.07
C PRO A 168 -7.57 -9.52 0.32
N ARG A 169 -6.34 -8.98 0.35
CA ARG A 169 -5.58 -8.75 1.58
C ARG A 169 -5.27 -7.28 1.81
N PHE A 170 -5.27 -6.83 3.06
CA PHE A 170 -4.95 -5.46 3.42
C PHE A 170 -3.95 -5.39 4.58
N VAL A 171 -2.78 -4.82 4.34
CA VAL A 171 -1.79 -4.51 5.38
C VAL A 171 -1.75 -3.00 5.60
N LEU A 172 -1.94 -2.58 6.86
CA LEU A 172 -1.70 -1.21 7.30
C LEU A 172 -0.33 -1.12 7.95
N LEU A 173 0.65 -0.54 7.26
CA LEU A 173 2.02 -0.39 7.74
C LEU A 173 2.22 1.00 8.34
N ARG A 174 2.30 1.08 9.67
CA ARG A 174 2.54 2.33 10.40
C ARG A 174 4.03 2.67 10.39
N VAL A 175 4.38 3.83 9.85
CA VAL A 175 5.76 4.31 9.72
C VAL A 175 5.91 5.72 10.27
N ASN A 176 7.13 6.16 10.58
CA ASN A 176 7.40 7.55 10.93
C ASN A 176 7.10 8.51 9.76
N ASP A 177 7.09 9.81 10.04
CA ASP A 177 6.87 10.87 9.04
C ASP A 177 8.17 11.32 8.34
N ASP A 178 9.23 10.54 8.45
CA ASP A 178 10.48 10.84 7.76
C ASP A 178 10.30 10.77 6.22
N PRO A 179 11.03 11.61 5.46
CA PRO A 179 10.92 11.63 4.01
C PRO A 179 11.23 10.26 3.37
N PRO A 180 10.60 9.94 2.22
CA PRO A 180 10.88 8.71 1.49
C PRO A 180 12.34 8.63 1.02
N PRO A 181 12.83 7.40 0.74
CA PRO A 181 14.13 7.20 0.11
C PRO A 181 14.30 8.01 -1.19
N THR A 182 15.51 8.54 -1.39
CA THR A 182 15.85 9.25 -2.63
C THR A 182 16.35 8.27 -3.71
N TYR A 183 15.86 8.44 -4.94
CA TYR A 183 16.33 7.76 -6.15
C TYR A 183 15.98 8.61 -7.39
N GLY A 184 16.63 8.34 -8.52
CA GLY A 184 16.28 8.97 -9.79
C GLY A 184 15.04 8.32 -10.38
N ARG A 185 13.89 9.02 -10.33
CA ARG A 185 12.63 8.56 -10.90
C ARG A 185 12.50 8.97 -12.37
N ASN A 186 12.10 8.04 -13.22
CA ASN A 186 11.72 8.33 -14.59
C ASN A 186 10.27 8.86 -14.65
N PHE A 187 10.12 10.14 -15.01
CA PHE A 187 8.82 10.81 -15.14
C PHE A 187 8.22 10.74 -16.56
N ASP A 188 8.85 10.04 -17.51
CA ASP A 188 8.23 9.76 -18.81
C ASP A 188 7.08 8.75 -18.64
N ALA A 189 5.87 9.29 -18.49
CA ALA A 189 4.67 8.48 -18.31
C ALA A 189 4.36 7.56 -19.50
N VAL A 190 4.78 7.93 -20.72
CA VAL A 190 4.59 7.10 -21.90
C VAL A 190 5.50 5.89 -21.81
N GLU A 191 6.78 6.11 -21.54
CA GLU A 191 7.75 5.04 -21.39
C GLU A 191 7.36 4.08 -20.25
N ARG A 192 7.05 4.61 -19.05
CA ARG A 192 6.65 3.80 -17.89
C ARG A 192 5.43 2.94 -18.18
N LYS A 193 4.42 3.49 -18.85
CA LYS A 193 3.23 2.73 -19.28
C LYS A 193 3.59 1.62 -20.26
N GLN A 194 4.45 1.91 -21.24
CA GLN A 194 4.83 0.92 -22.25
C GLN A 194 5.70 -0.19 -21.67
N LEU A 195 6.62 0.12 -20.75
CA LEU A 195 7.43 -0.88 -20.04
C LEU A 195 6.53 -1.85 -19.27
N PHE A 196 5.61 -1.31 -18.47
CA PHE A 196 4.67 -2.14 -17.70
C PHE A 196 3.78 -2.99 -18.62
N ARG A 197 3.21 -2.39 -19.67
CA ARG A 197 2.38 -3.12 -20.64
C ARG A 197 3.14 -4.24 -21.34
N ARG A 198 4.41 -4.03 -21.73
CA ARG A 198 5.21 -5.07 -22.38
C ARG A 198 5.48 -6.24 -21.44
N HIS A 199 5.85 -5.96 -20.19
CA HIS A 199 6.05 -6.99 -19.16
C HIS A 199 4.75 -7.70 -18.76
N LEU A 200 3.61 -7.01 -18.85
CA LEU A 200 2.30 -7.60 -18.61
C LEU A 200 1.93 -8.65 -19.66
N LEU A 201 2.32 -8.44 -20.92
CA LEU A 201 1.90 -9.23 -22.09
C LEU A 201 2.96 -10.25 -22.56
N SER A 202 4.12 -10.32 -21.91
CA SER A 202 5.17 -11.32 -22.16
C SER A 202 4.92 -12.58 -21.36
#